data_AF-A0A511TAF0-F1
#
_entry.id   AF-A0A511TAF0-F1
#
_cell.length_a   1.000
_cell.length_b   1.000
_cell.length_c   1.000
_cell.angle_alpha   90.00
_cell.angle_beta   90.00
_cell.angle_gamma   90.00
#
_symmetry.space_group_name_H-M   'P 1'
#
loop_
_entity.id
_entity.type
_entity.pdbx_description
1 polymer ?
#
loop_
_entity_poly.entity_id
_entity_poly.type
_entity_poly.pdbx_seq_one_letter_code
_entity_poly.pdbx_strand_id
1 'polypeptide(L)'
;MARWQGAVVALMFAGAFEARAESEVFQFRTQEDATKPADAAACAAAPFEATVKLGAGIYVPRAREQDGKWVDLGQKSVGTATACLRITPGTPLAPGNQVPAHMRFVLPEGTFAATGTCNVVSNDVPVAGLVLAGCALKLVEMPAGYVGGTVSSTSSFNPKKLPGYATGSYYTLLAYRGSPPKAAGAKAPTP
;
A
#
# COMPACT_ATOMS: atom_id res chain seq x y z
N MET A 1 -7.90 55.31 -51.31
CA MET A 1 -8.83 54.62 -50.38
C MET A 1 -8.31 53.21 -50.16
N ALA A 2 -7.86 52.91 -48.94
CA ALA A 2 -7.01 51.77 -48.61
C ALA A 2 -7.81 50.49 -48.35
N ARG A 3 -7.31 49.36 -48.86
CA ARG A 3 -7.84 48.00 -48.64
C ARG A 3 -7.37 47.50 -47.26
N TRP A 4 -8.31 47.13 -46.40
CA TRP A 4 -8.04 46.53 -45.09
C TRP A 4 -8.07 45.00 -45.23
N GLN A 5 -6.90 44.37 -45.23
CA GLN A 5 -6.76 42.93 -45.11
C GLN A 5 -6.72 42.57 -43.62
N GLY A 6 -7.84 42.07 -43.09
CA GLY A 6 -7.92 41.55 -41.72
C GLY A 6 -7.30 40.17 -41.65
N ALA A 7 -6.15 40.05 -40.98
CA ALA A 7 -5.55 38.76 -40.63
C ALA A 7 -6.37 38.10 -39.52
N VAL A 8 -6.94 36.92 -39.80
CA VAL A 8 -7.55 36.06 -38.79
C VAL A 8 -6.42 35.33 -38.07
N VAL A 9 -6.11 35.77 -36.84
CA VAL A 9 -5.20 35.04 -35.95
C VAL A 9 -5.98 33.87 -35.35
N ALA A 10 -5.73 32.67 -35.85
CA ALA A 10 -6.20 31.45 -35.22
C ALA A 10 -5.40 31.23 -33.92
N LEU A 11 -6.00 31.57 -32.78
CA LEU A 11 -5.50 31.15 -31.47
C LEU A 11 -5.61 29.62 -31.40
N MET A 12 -4.50 28.92 -31.60
CA MET A 12 -4.39 27.52 -31.16
C MET A 12 -4.38 27.50 -29.63
N PHE A 13 -5.52 27.16 -29.02
CA PHE A 13 -5.56 26.71 -27.64
C PHE A 13 -4.82 25.38 -27.55
N ALA A 14 -3.49 25.45 -27.36
CA ALA A 14 -2.72 24.32 -26.87
C ALA A 14 -3.16 24.07 -25.42
N GLY A 15 -4.25 23.32 -25.26
CA GLY A 15 -4.66 22.81 -23.96
C GLY A 15 -3.50 22.00 -23.39
N ALA A 16 -2.86 22.53 -22.36
CA ALA A 16 -2.02 21.74 -21.49
C ALA A 16 -2.94 20.69 -20.85
N PHE A 17 -2.99 19.49 -21.43
CA PHE A 17 -3.44 18.33 -20.70
C PHE A 17 -2.41 18.14 -19.57
N GLU A 18 -2.71 18.72 -18.41
CA GLU A 18 -2.04 18.33 -17.17
C GLU A 18 -2.22 16.82 -17.06
N ALA A 19 -1.14 16.07 -17.25
CA ALA A 19 -1.10 14.66 -16.92
C ALA A 19 -1.28 14.56 -15.40
N ARG A 20 -2.54 14.51 -14.95
CA ARG A 20 -2.85 14.18 -13.56
C ARG A 20 -2.48 12.73 -13.38
N ALA A 21 -1.46 12.48 -12.57
CA ALA A 21 -1.16 11.12 -12.12
C ALA A 21 -2.45 10.58 -11.48
N GLU A 22 -3.09 9.62 -12.14
CA GLU A 22 -4.32 9.01 -11.65
C GLU A 22 -3.98 8.21 -10.39
N SER A 23 -4.62 8.57 -9.28
CA SER A 23 -4.43 7.89 -8.01
C SER A 23 -5.45 6.77 -7.85
N GLU A 24 -4.99 5.60 -7.42
CA GLU A 24 -5.83 4.48 -7.03
C GLU A 24 -5.64 4.13 -5.55
N VAL A 25 -6.74 3.75 -4.91
CA VAL A 25 -6.76 3.40 -3.49
C VAL A 25 -7.29 1.98 -3.34
N PHE A 26 -6.48 1.13 -2.70
CA PHE A 26 -6.86 -0.22 -2.32
C PHE A 26 -7.04 -0.28 -0.81
N GLN A 27 -8.23 -0.66 -0.37
CA GLN A 27 -8.53 -0.91 1.03
C GLN A 27 -8.74 -2.40 1.24
N PHE A 28 -7.95 -2.99 2.13
CA PHE A 28 -8.00 -4.42 2.40
C PHE A 28 -7.54 -4.75 3.81
N ARG A 29 -7.85 -5.95 4.25
CA ARG A 29 -7.44 -6.53 5.52
C ARG A 29 -6.46 -7.66 5.27
N THR A 30 -5.45 -7.78 6.12
CA THR A 30 -4.69 -9.02 6.26
C THR A 30 -5.02 -9.72 7.57
N GLN A 31 -4.93 -11.04 7.55
CA GLN A 31 -4.97 -11.87 8.75
C GLN A 31 -3.92 -12.97 8.62
N GLU A 32 -3.10 -13.15 9.66
CA GLU A 32 -2.13 -14.23 9.73
C GLU A 32 -2.81 -15.58 9.48
N ASP A 33 -2.20 -16.39 8.63
CA ASP A 33 -2.76 -17.65 8.15
C ASP A 33 -1.62 -18.65 8.00
N ALA A 34 -1.60 -19.67 8.86
CA ALA A 34 -0.54 -20.68 8.87
C ALA A 34 -0.47 -21.49 7.57
N THR A 35 -1.54 -21.51 6.77
CA THR A 35 -1.56 -22.17 5.45
C THR A 35 -0.90 -21.33 4.36
N LYS A 36 -0.60 -20.06 4.64
CA LYS A 36 0.07 -19.11 3.76
C LYS A 36 1.35 -18.64 4.43
N PRO A 37 2.42 -19.46 4.42
CA PRO A 37 3.68 -19.08 5.06
C PRO A 37 4.28 -17.82 4.44
N ALA A 38 5.11 -17.12 5.22
CA ALA A 38 5.85 -15.95 4.73
C ALA A 38 6.75 -16.32 3.55
N ASP A 39 6.74 -15.50 2.50
CA ASP A 39 7.64 -15.63 1.36
C ASP A 39 9.08 -15.26 1.78
N ALA A 40 10.00 -16.22 1.67
CA ALA A 40 11.40 -16.05 2.02
C ALA A 40 12.10 -15.00 1.14
N ALA A 41 11.76 -14.94 -0.16
CA ALA A 41 12.34 -13.97 -1.09
C ALA A 41 11.87 -12.55 -0.77
N ALA A 42 10.60 -12.40 -0.38
CA ALA A 42 10.06 -11.13 0.08
C ALA A 42 10.83 -10.60 1.31
N CYS A 43 11.10 -11.46 2.31
CA CYS A 43 11.88 -11.04 3.47
C CYS A 43 13.37 -10.85 3.20
N ALA A 44 13.94 -11.51 2.19
CA ALA A 44 15.31 -11.27 1.75
C ALA A 44 15.48 -9.91 1.06
N ALA A 45 14.41 -9.36 0.46
CA ALA A 45 14.42 -8.04 -0.18
C ALA A 45 14.30 -6.86 0.81
N ALA A 46 14.01 -7.14 2.09
CA ALA A 46 13.96 -6.11 3.12
C ALA A 46 15.35 -5.46 3.32
N PRO A 47 15.45 -4.13 3.53
CA PRO A 47 16.74 -3.46 3.77
C PRO A 47 17.27 -3.67 5.20
N PHE A 48 16.82 -4.73 5.86
CA PHE A 48 17.18 -5.13 7.21
C PHE A 48 17.01 -6.64 7.35
N GLU A 49 17.72 -7.24 8.31
CA GLU A 49 17.48 -8.63 8.69
C GLU A 49 16.16 -8.74 9.47
N ALA A 50 15.19 -9.45 8.88
CA ALA A 50 13.89 -9.68 9.48
C ALA A 50 13.98 -10.75 10.58
N THR A 51 13.62 -10.37 11.81
CA THR A 51 13.55 -11.27 12.97
C THR A 51 12.16 -11.86 13.16
N VAL A 52 11.14 -11.23 12.58
CA VAL A 52 9.77 -11.74 12.53
C VAL A 52 9.30 -11.78 11.08
N LYS A 53 8.75 -12.92 10.68
CA LYS A 53 8.26 -13.20 9.32
C LYS A 53 6.85 -13.78 9.43
N LEU A 54 5.87 -13.09 8.89
CA LEU A 54 4.47 -13.46 8.98
C LEU A 54 3.90 -13.60 7.57
N GLY A 55 3.13 -14.66 7.37
CA GLY A 55 2.35 -14.85 6.16
C GLY A 55 0.86 -14.75 6.46
N ALA A 56 0.10 -14.20 5.51
CA ALA A 56 -1.28 -13.82 5.73
C ALA A 56 -2.15 -13.98 4.47
N GLY A 57 -3.44 -14.18 4.68
CA GLY A 57 -4.46 -13.98 3.65
C GLY A 57 -4.86 -12.51 3.53
N ILE A 58 -5.16 -12.06 2.31
CA ILE A 58 -5.76 -10.74 2.05
C ILE A 58 -7.26 -10.90 1.83
N TYR A 59 -8.05 -10.06 2.50
CA TYR A 59 -9.50 -10.02 2.43
C TYR A 59 -9.98 -8.60 2.13
N VAL A 60 -11.04 -8.47 1.33
CA VAL A 60 -11.63 -7.16 1.01
C VAL A 60 -12.91 -7.00 1.82
N PRO A 61 -12.91 -6.11 2.81
CA PRO A 61 -14.09 -5.84 3.63
C PRO A 61 -15.12 -5.04 2.84
N ARG A 62 -16.39 -5.12 3.25
CA ARG A 62 -17.44 -4.22 2.79
C ARG A 62 -17.76 -3.22 3.90
N ALA A 63 -17.62 -1.94 3.58
CA ALA A 63 -18.04 -0.86 4.45
C ALA A 63 -19.52 -0.51 4.22
N ARG A 64 -20.21 -0.14 5.29
CA ARG A 64 -21.53 0.49 5.23
C ARG A 64 -21.38 1.93 4.78
N GLU A 65 -22.16 2.34 3.78
CA GLU A 65 -22.03 3.67 3.16
C GLU A 65 -22.26 4.83 4.14
N GLN A 66 -23.17 4.64 5.11
CA GLN A 66 -23.60 5.69 6.02
C GLN A 66 -22.50 6.17 6.98
N ASP A 67 -21.61 5.28 7.40
CA ASP A 67 -20.63 5.56 8.45
C ASP A 67 -19.26 4.90 8.25
N GLY A 68 -19.04 4.24 7.12
CA GLY A 68 -17.79 3.55 6.81
C GLY A 68 -17.52 2.31 7.66
N LYS A 69 -18.45 1.91 8.54
CA LYS A 69 -18.25 0.74 9.41
C LYS A 69 -18.22 -0.53 8.56
N TRP A 70 -17.23 -1.38 8.78
CA TRP A 70 -17.18 -2.66 8.09
C TRP A 70 -18.27 -3.59 8.62
N VAL A 71 -19.05 -4.13 7.68
CA VAL A 71 -20.18 -5.04 7.96
C VAL A 71 -19.92 -6.45 7.46
N ASP A 72 -18.92 -6.61 6.58
CA ASP A 72 -18.37 -7.89 6.13
C ASP A 72 -16.85 -7.75 6.14
N LEU A 73 -16.14 -8.73 6.73
CA LEU A 73 -14.68 -8.75 6.79
C LEU A 73 -14.02 -9.43 5.58
N GLY A 74 -14.85 -9.88 4.62
CA GLY A 74 -14.43 -10.64 3.45
C GLY A 74 -14.36 -12.13 3.76
N GLN A 75 -15.27 -12.93 3.20
CA GLN A 75 -15.33 -14.36 3.49
C GLN A 75 -14.29 -15.19 2.72
N LYS A 76 -13.79 -14.68 1.59
CA LYS A 76 -12.80 -15.36 0.76
C LYS A 76 -11.55 -14.51 0.62
N SER A 77 -10.40 -15.16 0.78
CA SER A 77 -9.10 -14.54 0.51
C SER A 77 -9.01 -14.18 -0.97
N VAL A 78 -8.65 -12.93 -1.28
CA VAL A 78 -8.43 -12.43 -2.65
C VAL A 78 -6.95 -12.45 -3.05
N GLY A 79 -6.08 -12.69 -2.08
CA GLY A 79 -4.63 -12.64 -2.27
C GLY A 79 -3.88 -13.12 -1.04
N THR A 80 -2.57 -12.92 -1.04
CA THR A 80 -1.66 -13.26 0.07
C THR A 80 -0.77 -12.08 0.41
N ALA A 81 -0.31 -12.02 1.66
CA ALA A 81 0.62 -11.01 2.12
C ALA A 81 1.76 -11.66 2.91
N THR A 82 2.93 -11.03 2.84
CA THR A 82 4.08 -11.32 3.68
C THR A 82 4.49 -10.05 4.41
N ALA A 83 4.70 -10.15 5.72
CA ALA A 83 5.22 -9.09 6.56
C ALA A 83 6.55 -9.52 7.19
N CYS A 84 7.57 -8.68 7.04
CA CYS A 84 8.90 -8.90 7.55
C CYS A 84 9.23 -7.71 8.46
N LEU A 85 9.51 -8.00 9.74
CA LEU A 85 9.75 -6.98 10.76
C LEU A 85 11.11 -7.22 11.41
N ARG A 86 11.78 -6.13 11.80
CA ARG A 86 12.95 -6.18 12.67
C ARG A 86 12.55 -5.76 14.08
N ILE A 87 12.32 -6.76 14.92
CA ILE A 87 12.08 -6.61 16.35
C ILE A 87 13.30 -7.15 17.09
N THR A 88 13.91 -6.34 17.94
CA THR A 88 15.04 -6.76 18.77
C THR A 88 14.56 -7.80 19.80
N PRO A 89 15.14 -9.01 19.83
CA PRO A 89 14.78 -10.03 20.81
C PRO A 89 14.89 -9.50 22.24
N GLY A 90 13.93 -9.85 23.09
CA GLY A 90 13.89 -9.41 24.49
C GLY A 90 13.52 -7.94 24.72
N THR A 91 13.37 -7.13 23.67
CA THR A 91 12.89 -5.75 23.80
C THR A 91 11.35 -5.73 23.85
N PRO A 92 10.74 -5.18 24.92
CA PRO A 92 9.29 -5.03 24.96
C PRO A 92 8.79 -4.16 23.80
N LEU A 93 7.68 -4.54 23.16
CA LEU A 93 6.97 -3.66 22.23
C LEU A 93 6.13 -2.66 23.04
N ALA A 94 6.77 -1.64 23.58
CA ALA A 94 6.14 -0.57 24.35
C ALA A 94 5.61 0.55 23.44
N PRO A 95 4.59 1.31 23.86
CA PRO A 95 4.15 2.51 23.15
C PRO A 95 5.31 3.45 22.81
N GLY A 96 5.31 3.98 21.59
CA GLY A 96 6.37 4.84 21.06
C GLY A 96 7.52 4.08 20.38
N ASN A 97 7.63 2.76 20.55
CA ASN A 97 8.66 1.99 19.86
C ASN A 97 8.42 1.97 18.35
N GLN A 98 9.52 2.05 17.61
CA GLN A 98 9.53 2.01 16.14
C GLN A 98 10.11 0.68 15.66
N VAL A 99 9.40 0.03 14.74
CA VAL A 99 9.76 -1.27 14.18
C VAL A 99 9.93 -1.12 12.67
N PRO A 100 11.15 -1.33 12.12
CA PRO A 100 11.35 -1.40 10.68
C PRO A 100 10.50 -2.51 10.08
N ALA A 101 9.85 -2.20 8.97
CA ALA A 101 8.88 -3.07 8.32
C ALA A 101 9.06 -3.10 6.81
N HIS A 102 8.92 -4.30 6.24
CA HIS A 102 8.82 -4.56 4.82
C HIS A 102 7.63 -5.48 4.58
N MET A 103 6.74 -5.08 3.68
CA MET A 103 5.51 -5.80 3.38
C MET A 103 5.45 -6.11 1.89
N ARG A 104 4.99 -7.30 1.54
CA ARG A 104 4.66 -7.71 0.16
C ARG A 104 3.20 -8.13 0.10
N PHE A 105 2.46 -7.61 -0.86
CA PHE A 105 1.05 -7.89 -1.10
C PHE A 105 0.86 -8.43 -2.51
N VAL A 106 0.35 -9.65 -2.62
CA VAL A 106 -0.05 -10.25 -3.90
C VAL A 106 -1.55 -10.07 -4.03
N LEU A 107 -1.96 -9.07 -4.80
CA LEU A 107 -3.34 -8.70 -5.09
C LEU A 107 -3.74 -9.16 -6.50
N PRO A 108 -5.04 -9.17 -6.85
CA PRO A 108 -5.48 -9.43 -8.22
C PRO A 108 -4.89 -8.48 -9.26
N GLU A 109 -4.64 -7.22 -8.87
CA GLU A 109 -3.99 -6.19 -9.71
C GLU A 109 -2.49 -6.47 -9.96
N GLY A 110 -1.88 -7.33 -9.14
CA GLY A 110 -0.48 -7.67 -9.20
C GLY A 110 0.20 -7.55 -7.84
N THR A 111 1.54 -7.55 -7.85
CA THR A 111 2.31 -7.50 -6.62
C THR A 111 2.79 -6.10 -6.29
N PHE A 112 2.56 -5.70 -5.04
CA PHE A 112 3.10 -4.49 -4.45
C PHE A 112 4.03 -4.86 -3.29
N ALA A 113 5.13 -4.14 -3.13
CA ALA A 113 5.94 -4.21 -1.92
C ALA A 113 6.17 -2.81 -1.35
N ALA A 114 6.25 -2.70 -0.03
CA ALA A 114 6.39 -1.44 0.67
C ALA A 114 7.37 -1.57 1.84
N THR A 115 8.14 -0.52 2.10
CA THR A 115 9.10 -0.46 3.21
C THR A 115 8.90 0.81 4.01
N GLY A 116 9.05 0.73 5.32
CA GLY A 116 9.00 1.87 6.23
C GLY A 116 9.02 1.42 7.68
N THR A 117 8.17 2.05 8.50
CA THR A 117 8.20 1.86 9.96
C THR A 117 6.79 1.67 10.51
N CYS A 118 6.67 0.76 11.47
CA CYS A 118 5.49 0.61 12.32
C CYS A 118 5.77 1.23 13.68
N ASN A 119 4.90 2.12 14.14
CA ASN A 119 4.95 2.70 15.47
C ASN A 119 4.00 1.93 16.38
N VAL A 120 4.50 1.45 17.52
CA VAL A 120 3.66 0.84 18.55
C VAL A 120 2.86 1.94 19.23
N VAL A 121 1.54 1.78 19.24
CA VAL A 121 0.57 2.72 19.80
C VAL A 121 0.16 2.31 21.22
N SER A 122 -0.13 1.03 21.41
CA SER A 122 -0.52 0.45 22.70
C SER A 122 -0.06 -1.00 22.75
N ASN A 123 0.15 -1.55 23.95
CA ASN A 123 0.38 -2.97 24.17
C ASN A 123 -0.51 -3.55 25.27
N ASP A 124 -1.55 -2.82 25.63
CA ASP A 124 -2.43 -3.07 26.77
C ASP A 124 -3.93 -2.89 26.45
N VAL A 125 -4.27 -2.48 25.23
CA VAL A 125 -5.65 -2.33 24.76
C VAL A 125 -5.94 -3.36 23.65
N PRO A 126 -7.08 -4.07 23.72
CA PRO A 126 -8.07 -4.07 24.80
C PRO A 126 -7.64 -4.94 26.00
N VAL A 127 -6.51 -5.65 25.89
CA VAL A 127 -5.95 -6.53 26.92
C VAL A 127 -4.43 -6.47 26.92
N ALA A 128 -3.82 -6.67 28.09
CA ALA A 128 -2.38 -6.71 28.25
C ALA A 128 -1.70 -7.74 27.32
N GLY A 129 -0.73 -7.29 26.54
CA GLY A 129 0.06 -8.10 25.63
C GLY A 129 -0.44 -8.16 24.18
N LEU A 130 -1.59 -7.56 23.86
CA LEU A 130 -1.96 -7.30 22.46
C LEU A 130 -1.31 -6.00 22.02
N VAL A 131 -0.51 -6.05 20.96
CA VAL A 131 0.18 -4.86 20.44
C VAL A 131 -0.66 -4.22 19.34
N LEU A 132 -1.00 -2.95 19.52
CA LEU A 132 -1.57 -2.10 18.49
C LEU A 132 -0.45 -1.27 17.86
N ALA A 133 -0.37 -1.25 16.54
CA ALA A 133 0.63 -0.49 15.82
C ALA A 133 0.04 0.20 14.59
N GLY A 134 0.61 1.34 14.22
CA GLY A 134 0.33 2.02 12.95
C GLY A 134 1.57 2.02 12.07
N CYS A 135 1.46 1.55 10.84
CA CYS A 135 2.58 1.55 9.89
C CYS A 135 2.43 2.66 8.84
N ALA A 136 3.55 3.26 8.46
CA ALA A 136 3.66 4.18 7.34
C ALA A 136 4.82 3.71 6.45
N LEU A 137 4.49 3.33 5.21
CA LEU A 137 5.40 2.64 4.31
C LEU A 137 5.39 3.33 2.93
N LYS A 138 6.54 3.34 2.26
CA LYS A 138 6.70 3.77 0.88
C LYS A 138 6.65 2.54 -0.03
N LEU A 139 5.94 2.62 -1.16
CA LEU A 139 6.01 1.57 -2.18
C LEU A 139 7.41 1.49 -2.81
N VAL A 140 7.93 0.28 -2.94
CA VAL A 140 9.27 -0.04 -3.50
C VAL A 140 9.21 -1.05 -4.65
N GLU A 141 8.13 -1.82 -4.75
CA GLU A 141 7.80 -2.67 -5.90
C GLU A 141 6.32 -2.48 -6.23
N MET A 142 5.98 -2.48 -7.51
CA MET A 142 4.62 -2.29 -7.99
C MET A 142 4.45 -2.87 -9.40
N PRO A 143 3.21 -3.19 -9.82
CA PRO A 143 2.93 -3.63 -11.17
C PRO A 143 3.28 -2.56 -12.21
N ALA A 144 3.48 -2.99 -13.46
CA ALA A 144 3.71 -2.08 -14.58
C ALA A 144 2.55 -1.07 -14.71
N GLY A 145 2.88 0.19 -14.99
CA GLY A 145 1.90 1.28 -15.07
C GLY A 145 1.78 2.10 -13.79
N TYR A 146 2.19 1.58 -12.64
CA TYR A 146 2.32 2.36 -11.40
C TYR A 146 3.72 2.98 -11.31
N VAL A 147 3.81 4.16 -10.68
CA VAL A 147 5.07 4.93 -10.55
C VAL A 147 5.44 5.31 -9.11
N GLY A 148 4.53 5.11 -8.16
CA GLY A 148 4.76 5.54 -6.79
C GLY A 148 3.55 5.30 -5.90
N GLY A 149 3.75 5.51 -4.60
CA GLY A 149 2.67 5.47 -3.64
C GLY A 149 3.11 5.16 -2.22
N THR A 150 2.12 5.00 -1.35
CA THR A 150 2.30 4.76 0.08
C THR A 150 1.34 3.70 0.57
N VAL A 151 1.73 2.98 1.62
CA VAL A 151 0.87 2.06 2.35
C VAL A 151 0.83 2.50 3.80
N SER A 152 -0.37 2.64 4.35
CA SER A 152 -0.58 2.86 5.79
C SER A 152 -1.43 1.76 6.39
N SER A 153 -1.25 1.47 7.67
CA SER A 153 -2.05 0.47 8.36
C SER A 153 -2.43 0.82 9.78
N THR A 154 -3.53 0.21 10.23
CA THR A 154 -3.82 -0.03 11.65
C THR A 154 -3.73 -1.53 11.91
N SER A 155 -2.87 -1.92 12.83
CA SER A 155 -2.41 -3.31 12.98
C SER A 155 -2.62 -3.82 14.39
N SER A 156 -3.03 -5.08 14.50
CA SER A 156 -2.98 -5.87 15.74
C SER A 156 -1.91 -6.94 15.58
N PHE A 157 -0.98 -7.01 16.53
CA PHE A 157 0.03 -8.05 16.60
C PHE A 157 -0.14 -8.80 17.93
N ASN A 158 -0.34 -10.11 17.85
CA ASN A 158 -0.63 -10.97 18.99
C ASN A 158 0.52 -11.95 19.27
N PRO A 159 1.70 -11.47 19.72
CA PRO A 159 2.86 -12.32 19.95
C PRO A 159 2.61 -13.33 21.08
N LYS A 160 1.68 -13.04 21.99
CA LYS A 160 1.31 -13.91 23.12
C LYS A 160 0.22 -14.94 22.79
N LYS A 161 -0.30 -14.96 21.56
CA LYS A 161 -1.38 -15.87 21.13
C LYS A 161 -2.61 -15.81 22.05
N LEU A 162 -2.97 -14.60 22.47
CA LEU A 162 -4.14 -14.33 23.31
C LEU A 162 -5.41 -14.87 22.63
N PRO A 163 -6.27 -15.64 23.32
CA PRO A 163 -7.52 -16.16 22.76
C PRO A 163 -8.44 -15.05 22.25
N GLY A 164 -9.04 -15.25 21.08
CA GLY A 164 -9.98 -14.29 20.47
C GLY A 164 -9.33 -13.14 19.70
N TYR A 165 -7.99 -13.04 19.67
CA TYR A 165 -7.27 -11.99 18.94
C TYR A 165 -6.42 -12.58 17.82
N ALA A 166 -6.53 -12.01 16.62
CA ALA A 166 -5.70 -12.38 15.48
C ALA A 166 -4.61 -11.33 15.24
N THR A 167 -3.44 -11.81 14.79
CA THR A 167 -2.46 -10.95 14.13
C THR A 167 -3.00 -10.58 12.75
N GLY A 168 -2.98 -9.29 12.42
CA GLY A 168 -3.54 -8.81 11.17
C GLY A 168 -3.49 -7.29 11.09
N SER A 169 -3.99 -6.75 10.00
CA SER A 169 -3.95 -5.31 9.77
C SER A 169 -5.02 -4.88 8.80
N TYR A 170 -5.41 -3.62 8.92
CA TYR A 170 -6.25 -2.91 7.98
C TYR A 170 -5.37 -1.94 7.21
N TYR A 171 -5.28 -2.12 5.91
CA TYR A 171 -4.40 -1.37 5.03
C TYR A 171 -5.16 -0.40 4.15
N THR A 172 -4.53 0.74 3.90
CA THR A 172 -4.81 1.61 2.76
C THR A 172 -3.53 1.68 1.94
N LEU A 173 -3.60 1.22 0.69
CA LEU A 173 -2.54 1.37 -0.29
C LEU A 173 -3.00 2.43 -1.30
N LEU A 174 -2.27 3.54 -1.35
CA LEU A 174 -2.43 4.59 -2.35
C LEU A 174 -1.32 4.41 -3.38
N ALA A 175 -1.68 4.21 -4.64
CA ALA A 175 -0.74 4.12 -5.75
C ALA A 175 -1.06 5.16 -6.83
N TYR A 176 -0.04 5.63 -7.54
CA TYR A 176 -0.19 6.57 -8.66
C TYR A 176 0.18 5.89 -9.96
N ARG A 177 -0.65 6.06 -10.99
CA ARG A 177 -0.34 5.63 -12.36
C ARG A 177 0.60 6.62 -13.04
N GLY A 178 1.55 6.09 -13.80
CA GLY A 178 2.39 6.86 -14.70
C GLY A 178 1.67 7.15 -16.00
N SER A 179 2.02 8.25 -16.67
CA SER A 179 1.65 8.42 -18.07
C SER A 179 2.29 7.31 -18.91
N PRO A 180 1.61 6.77 -19.92
CA PRO A 180 2.24 5.87 -20.87
C PRO A 180 3.47 6.57 -21.48
N PRO A 181 4.57 5.85 -21.74
CA PRO A 181 5.74 6.45 -22.36
C PRO A 181 5.33 7.13 -23.66
N LYS A 182 5.71 8.40 -23.82
CA LYS A 182 5.46 9.17 -25.03
C LYS A 182 6.07 8.40 -26.20
N ALA A 183 5.24 7.94 -27.15
CA ALA A 183 5.73 7.17 -28.29
C ALA A 183 6.86 7.93 -28.98
N ALA A 184 8.06 7.37 -28.94
CA ALA A 184 9.20 7.90 -29.69
C ALA A 184 8.92 7.63 -31.17
N GLY A 185 8.48 8.65 -31.93
CA GLY A 185 8.40 8.49 -33.39
C GLY A 185 7.42 9.33 -34.20
N ALA A 186 6.69 10.30 -33.63
CA ALA A 186 5.98 11.24 -34.49
C ALA A 186 6.98 12.23 -35.12
N LYS A 187 7.57 11.87 -36.27
CA LYS A 187 8.23 12.83 -37.16
C LYS A 187 7.22 13.92 -37.48
N ALA A 188 7.58 15.18 -37.22
CA ALA A 188 6.80 16.32 -37.65
C ALA A 188 6.60 16.26 -39.18
N PRO A 189 5.41 16.58 -39.70
CA PRO A 189 5.24 16.78 -41.14
C PRO A 189 6.09 17.98 -41.55
N THR A 190 7.01 17.75 -42.49
CA THR A 190 7.82 18.80 -43.11
C THR A 190 6.91 19.73 -43.92
N PRO A 191 7.09 21.06 -43.86
CA PRO A 191 6.35 22.01 -44.69
C PRO A 191 6.59 21.82 -46.18
#